data_AF-A0A4R4JM35-F1
#
_entry.id   AF-A0A4R4JM35-F1
#
_cell.length_a   1.000
_cell.length_b   1.000
_cell.length_c   1.000
_cell.angle_alpha   90.00
_cell.angle_beta   90.00
_cell.angle_gamma   90.00
#
_symmetry.space_group_name_H-M   'P 1'
#
loop_
_entity.id
_entity.type
_entity.pdbx_description
1 polymer ?
#
loop_
_entity_poly.entity_id
_entity_poly.type
_entity_poly.pdbx_seq_one_letter_code
_entity_poly.pdbx_strand_id
1 'polypeptide(L)'
;MDIINVKRAITVIINKKFNDTDLYTCYLSGSVIEGFATPKSDYDVYVILEGELEVECEEIFIPSDIGMLEVTIISLKEIKEIMKIINSGSPNSDWYKLHLSHRILTGESIIKSNNFNKLKGDINKAKLCEILKTKAKNFGEKCFSDGIGNILNNDLISAAFNFERTVNSAMDYILASSENTSTLIKWRYQNAMKVFGKDHPITSIYLMICSKFNVINDILTIDYINSVAKMWQLTLDYCQGKDIFSYNVSFTKKRIANTSDILLSDKNNKPIIKNLWYRVLCKDGKLILFAKKALCEINSDAYKVWLVIDNEKTEFEIVSELKKIGITNENANFYLSEFERLGALA
;
A
#
# COMPACT_ATOMS: atom_id res chain seq x y z
N MET A 1 5.02 27.71 7.72
CA MET A 1 6.08 27.44 8.71
C MET A 1 7.41 27.82 8.08
N ASP A 2 8.23 28.62 8.75
CA ASP A 2 9.53 29.04 8.23
C ASP A 2 10.58 27.97 8.52
N ILE A 3 10.75 27.05 7.58
CA ILE A 3 11.65 25.90 7.73
C ILE A 3 13.12 26.33 7.88
N ILE A 4 13.50 27.51 7.36
CA ILE A 4 14.87 28.01 7.45
C ILE A 4 15.18 28.37 8.89
N ASN A 5 14.28 29.11 9.55
CA ASN A 5 14.44 29.47 10.96
C ASN A 5 14.41 28.25 11.89
N VAL A 6 13.55 27.26 11.61
CA VAL A 6 13.54 25.97 12.31
C VAL A 6 14.89 25.27 12.22
N LYS A 7 15.43 25.09 11.01
CA LYS A 7 16.74 24.43 10.81
C LYS A 7 17.88 25.15 11.53
N ARG A 8 17.88 26.49 11.55
CA ARG A 8 18.88 27.28 12.28
C ARG A 8 18.82 27.03 13.78
N ALA A 9 17.62 27.02 14.37
CA ALA A 9 17.44 26.73 15.79
C ALA A 9 17.91 25.31 16.14
N ILE A 10 17.52 24.31 15.35
CA ILE A 10 17.97 22.93 15.55
C ILE A 10 19.50 22.83 15.44
N THR A 11 20.12 23.50 14.46
CA THR A 11 21.59 23.51 14.30
C THR A 11 22.29 23.97 15.58
N VAL A 12 21.82 25.05 16.19
CA VAL A 12 22.39 25.59 17.43
C VAL A 12 22.26 24.60 18.58
N ILE A 13 21.12 23.93 18.70
CA ILE A 13 20.86 22.94 19.76
C ILE A 13 21.75 21.71 19.58
N ILE A 14 21.82 21.16 18.37
CA ILE A 14 22.61 19.96 18.06
C ILE A 14 24.11 20.22 18.24
N ASN A 15 24.64 21.34 17.75
CA ASN A 15 26.07 21.68 17.93
C ASN A 15 26.48 21.92 19.38
N LYS A 16 25.53 22.28 20.26
CA LYS A 16 25.79 22.39 21.71
C LYS A 16 25.83 21.04 22.40
N LYS A 17 25.05 20.07 21.91
CA LYS A 17 24.86 18.77 22.56
C LYS A 17 25.82 17.70 22.04
N PHE A 18 26.17 17.75 20.76
CA PHE A 18 27.01 16.75 20.11
C PHE A 18 28.31 17.39 19.62
N ASN A 19 29.41 16.69 19.81
CA ASN A 19 30.72 17.13 19.34
C ASN A 19 30.79 17.05 17.80
N ASP A 20 31.32 18.08 17.15
CA ASP A 20 31.33 18.17 15.68
C ASP A 20 32.20 17.09 15.03
N THR A 21 33.22 16.57 15.72
CA THR A 21 34.07 15.49 15.20
C THR A 21 33.33 14.17 15.06
N ASP A 22 32.36 13.90 15.93
CA ASP A 22 31.67 12.61 16.00
C ASP A 22 30.37 12.62 15.18
N LEU A 23 29.83 13.81 14.89
CA LEU A 23 28.62 14.01 14.13
C LEU A 23 28.84 13.73 12.63
N TYR A 24 28.28 12.64 12.10
CA TYR A 24 28.33 12.38 10.67
C TYR A 24 27.37 13.31 9.89
N THR A 25 26.11 13.39 10.32
CA THR A 25 25.11 14.29 9.74
C THR A 25 23.91 14.49 10.68
N CYS A 26 23.15 15.57 10.48
CA CYS A 26 21.85 15.76 11.12
C CYS A 26 20.79 16.11 10.07
N TYR A 27 19.60 15.53 10.18
CA TYR A 27 18.48 15.82 9.28
C TYR A 27 17.15 15.92 10.02
N LEU A 28 16.23 16.67 9.45
CA LEU A 28 14.84 16.76 9.88
C LEU A 28 14.00 15.82 9.02
N SER A 29 13.09 15.07 9.61
CA SER A 29 12.09 14.30 8.88
C SER A 29 10.73 14.53 9.52
N GLY A 30 9.78 13.64 9.32
CA GLY A 30 8.52 13.74 10.04
C GLY A 30 7.41 14.48 9.32
N SER A 31 6.34 14.68 10.07
CA SER A 31 5.12 15.33 9.60
C SER A 31 5.38 16.75 9.07
N VAL A 32 6.38 17.46 9.62
CA VAL A 32 6.78 18.80 9.18
C VAL A 32 7.30 18.80 7.74
N ILE A 33 8.22 17.88 7.43
CA ILE A 33 8.82 17.77 6.09
C ILE A 33 7.84 17.17 5.09
N GLU A 34 7.03 16.21 5.52
CA GLU A 34 6.09 15.53 4.62
C GLU A 34 4.86 16.39 4.24
N GLY A 35 4.60 17.46 5.00
CA GLY A 35 3.48 18.39 4.81
C GLY A 35 2.22 18.01 5.59
N PHE A 36 2.35 17.18 6.62
CA PHE A 36 1.25 16.65 7.44
C PHE A 36 1.22 17.21 8.86
N ALA A 37 2.11 18.16 9.19
CA ALA A 37 2.22 18.71 10.52
C ALA A 37 0.93 19.42 10.97
N THR A 38 0.64 19.27 12.25
CA THR A 38 -0.40 20.00 12.96
C THR A 38 0.25 21.03 13.90
N PRO A 39 -0.51 21.97 14.49
CA PRO A 39 0.03 22.89 15.49
C PRO A 39 0.65 22.21 16.72
N LYS A 40 0.38 20.92 16.95
CA LYS A 40 0.94 20.12 18.05
C LYS A 40 2.04 19.15 17.60
N SER A 41 2.48 19.22 16.34
CA SER A 41 3.53 18.32 15.84
C SER A 41 4.88 18.68 16.46
N ASP A 42 5.58 17.65 16.90
CA ASP A 42 6.99 17.72 17.29
C ASP A 42 7.89 17.73 16.03
N TYR A 43 9.18 18.07 16.21
CA TYR A 43 10.17 17.98 15.15
C TYR A 43 10.96 16.68 15.29
N ASP A 44 10.73 15.75 14.37
CA ASP A 44 11.48 14.49 14.26
C ASP A 44 12.90 14.76 13.72
N VAL A 45 13.89 14.87 14.61
CA VAL A 45 15.30 15.16 14.28
C VAL A 45 16.11 13.88 14.37
N TYR A 46 16.94 13.62 13.37
CA TYR A 46 17.80 12.44 13.33
C TYR A 46 19.26 12.87 13.34
N VAL A 47 20.01 12.31 14.30
CA VAL A 47 21.44 12.53 14.49
C VAL A 47 22.18 11.25 14.15
N ILE A 48 23.02 11.30 13.13
CA ILE A 48 23.85 10.18 12.72
C ILE A 48 25.28 10.41 13.20
N LEU A 49 25.83 9.48 13.97
CA LEU A 49 27.18 9.57 14.53
C LEU A 49 28.13 8.59 13.82
N GLU A 50 29.42 8.94 13.69
CA GLU A 50 30.43 8.07 13.06
C GLU A 50 30.83 6.89 13.96
N GLY A 51 30.87 7.10 15.28
CA GLY A 51 31.26 6.11 16.27
C GLY A 51 30.21 5.02 16.52
N GLU A 52 30.64 3.95 17.20
CA GLU A 52 29.71 2.96 17.74
C GLU A 52 28.94 3.55 18.92
N LEU A 53 27.66 3.17 19.05
CA LEU A 53 26.80 3.60 20.13
C LEU A 53 26.62 2.46 21.12
N GLU A 54 26.53 2.80 22.41
CA GLU A 54 26.14 1.84 23.45
C GLU A 54 24.68 1.39 23.26
N VAL A 55 23.83 2.32 22.83
CA VAL A 55 22.42 2.09 22.54
C VAL A 55 22.10 2.66 21.18
N GLU A 56 21.69 1.80 20.24
CA GLU A 56 21.17 2.24 18.95
C GLU A 56 19.77 2.80 19.12
N CYS A 57 19.48 3.86 18.36
CA CYS A 57 18.14 4.46 18.27
C CYS A 57 17.65 5.06 19.59
N GLU A 58 18.56 5.62 20.39
CA GLU A 58 18.19 6.38 21.58
C GLU A 58 17.37 7.62 21.17
N GLU A 59 16.23 7.81 21.82
CA GLU A 59 15.35 8.97 21.62
C GLU A 59 15.50 9.93 22.80
N ILE A 60 15.85 11.18 22.52
CA ILE A 60 15.92 12.25 23.50
C ILE A 60 14.93 13.36 23.13
N PHE A 61 14.21 13.86 24.13
CA PHE A 61 13.25 14.95 23.96
C PHE A 61 13.86 16.24 24.47
N ILE A 62 13.95 17.25 23.60
CA ILE A 62 14.55 18.55 23.92
C ILE A 62 13.50 19.65 23.73
N PRO A 63 12.97 20.22 24.83
CA PRO A 63 12.14 21.41 24.76
C PRO A 63 12.92 22.59 24.18
N SER A 64 12.31 23.37 23.29
CA SER A 64 12.92 24.55 22.70
C SER A 64 11.90 25.63 22.37
N ASP A 65 12.37 26.82 22.04
CA ASP A 65 11.53 27.96 21.66
C ASP A 65 10.70 27.71 20.39
N ILE A 66 11.12 26.76 19.56
CA ILE A 66 10.40 26.39 18.33
C ILE A 66 9.40 25.25 18.54
N GLY A 67 9.44 24.58 19.70
CA GLY A 67 8.66 23.38 20.02
C GLY A 67 9.53 22.26 20.60
N MET A 68 8.95 21.06 20.75
CA MET A 68 9.69 19.88 21.18
C MET A 68 10.49 19.30 20.01
N LEU A 69 11.77 19.01 20.25
CA LEU A 69 12.58 18.19 19.35
C LEU A 69 12.60 16.76 19.86
N GLU A 70 12.16 15.81 19.04
CA GLU A 70 12.34 14.39 19.25
C GLU A 70 13.58 13.97 18.46
N VAL A 71 14.70 13.83 19.16
CA VAL A 71 16.00 13.53 18.53
C VAL A 71 16.29 12.04 18.64
N THR A 72 16.30 11.34 17.51
CA THR A 72 16.74 9.95 17.42
C THR A 72 18.22 9.88 17.06
N ILE A 73 19.02 9.20 17.87
CA ILE A 73 20.47 9.04 17.71
C ILE A 73 20.78 7.66 17.13
N ILE A 74 21.51 7.60 16.01
CA ILE A 74 21.76 6.37 15.26
C ILE A 74 23.22 6.32 14.79
N SER A 75 23.85 5.16 14.81
CA SER A 75 25.20 5.02 14.27
C SER A 75 25.20 4.97 12.74
N LEU A 76 26.28 5.46 12.13
CA LEU A 76 26.50 5.31 10.69
C LEU A 76 26.59 3.84 10.28
N LYS A 77 27.04 2.97 11.19
CA LYS A 77 27.10 1.51 11.01
C LYS A 77 25.70 0.93 10.79
N GLU A 78 24.73 1.28 11.64
CA GLU A 78 23.34 0.82 11.50
C GLU A 78 22.72 1.32 10.20
N ILE A 79 22.93 2.59 9.84
CA ILE A 79 22.44 3.12 8.56
C ILE A 79 22.98 2.33 7.37
N LYS A 80 24.27 1.99 7.37
CA LYS A 80 24.89 1.18 6.31
C LYS A 80 24.33 -0.24 6.26
N GLU A 81 24.02 -0.83 7.42
CA GLU A 81 23.37 -2.14 7.48
C GLU A 81 21.96 -2.09 6.86
N ILE A 82 21.16 -1.08 7.24
CA ILE A 82 19.83 -0.85 6.67
C ILE A 82 19.92 -0.74 5.14
N MET A 83 20.86 0.08 4.62
CA MET A 83 21.08 0.20 3.19
C MET A 83 21.39 -1.13 2.53
N LYS A 84 22.26 -1.94 3.12
CA LYS A 84 22.59 -3.29 2.60
C LYS A 84 21.34 -4.17 2.54
N ILE A 85 20.50 -4.14 3.56
CA ILE A 85 19.27 -4.92 3.64
C ILE A 85 18.28 -4.47 2.55
N ILE A 86 17.98 -3.17 2.45
CA ILE A 86 17.07 -2.64 1.44
C ILE A 86 17.60 -2.89 0.03
N ASN A 87 18.89 -2.65 -0.19
CA ASN A 87 19.51 -2.81 -1.51
C ASN A 87 19.67 -4.27 -1.91
N SER A 88 19.64 -5.24 -0.99
CA SER A 88 19.55 -6.66 -1.33
C SER A 88 18.13 -7.13 -1.65
N GLY A 89 17.11 -6.29 -1.40
CA GLY A 89 15.70 -6.65 -1.61
C GLY A 89 15.17 -7.65 -0.59
N SER A 90 15.79 -7.73 0.60
CA SER A 90 15.41 -8.73 1.61
C SER A 90 13.99 -8.49 2.14
N PRO A 91 13.04 -9.44 1.94
CA PRO A 91 11.66 -9.30 2.41
C PRO A 91 11.55 -9.39 3.95
N ASN A 92 12.58 -9.91 4.61
CA ASN A 92 12.67 -10.06 6.07
C ASN A 92 13.15 -8.79 6.79
N SER A 93 13.13 -7.64 6.10
CA SER A 93 13.40 -6.35 6.72
C SER A 93 12.40 -6.06 7.85
N ASP A 94 12.91 -5.64 9.00
CA ASP A 94 12.09 -5.20 10.12
C ASP A 94 11.38 -3.86 9.83
N TRP A 95 10.21 -3.64 10.43
CA TRP A 95 9.40 -2.44 10.24
C TRP A 95 10.13 -1.16 10.63
N TYR A 96 10.96 -1.21 11.67
CA TYR A 96 11.79 -0.08 12.08
C TYR A 96 12.75 0.34 10.97
N LYS A 97 13.49 -0.61 10.39
CA LYS A 97 14.45 -0.36 9.31
C LYS A 97 13.78 0.20 8.06
N LEU A 98 12.59 -0.29 7.73
CA LEU A 98 11.77 0.25 6.63
C LEU A 98 11.31 1.68 6.92
N HIS A 99 10.88 1.96 8.15
CA HIS A 99 10.47 3.29 8.57
C HIS A 99 11.64 4.28 8.51
N LEU A 100 12.80 3.91 9.04
CA LEU A 100 13.99 4.76 9.00
C LEU A 100 14.48 5.01 7.56
N SER A 101 14.37 4.01 6.68
CA SER A 101 14.66 4.19 5.25
C SER A 101 13.73 5.23 4.60
N HIS A 102 12.44 5.19 4.94
CA HIS A 102 11.49 6.23 4.53
C HIS A 102 11.89 7.61 5.07
N ARG A 103 12.24 7.71 6.36
CA ARG A 103 12.66 8.96 7.01
C ARG A 103 13.87 9.61 6.34
N ILE A 104 14.85 8.81 5.92
CA ILE A 104 16.03 9.29 5.18
C ILE A 104 15.63 9.77 3.77
N LEU A 105 14.79 9.00 3.07
CA LEU A 105 14.35 9.34 1.70
C LEU A 105 13.48 10.61 1.67
N THR A 106 12.68 10.87 2.69
CA THR A 106 11.82 12.07 2.74
C THR A 106 12.48 13.24 3.46
N GLY A 107 13.45 12.98 4.34
CA GLY A 107 14.06 13.99 5.19
C GLY A 107 14.83 15.08 4.43
N GLU A 108 15.05 16.18 5.15
CA GLU A 108 15.83 17.33 4.72
C GLU A 108 17.05 17.54 5.64
N SER A 109 18.22 17.75 5.04
CA SER A 109 19.44 18.01 5.80
C SER A 109 19.35 19.29 6.64
N ILE A 110 19.97 19.22 7.82
CA ILE A 110 20.23 20.35 8.72
C ILE A 110 21.74 20.63 8.80
N ILE A 111 22.54 19.62 9.15
CA ILE A 111 24.00 19.72 9.32
C ILE A 111 24.69 18.71 8.39
N LYS A 112 25.83 19.09 7.79
CA LYS A 112 26.66 18.27 6.89
C LYS A 112 25.86 17.67 5.72
N SER A 113 25.23 18.54 4.92
CA SER A 113 24.33 18.17 3.81
C SER A 113 24.91 17.21 2.78
N ASN A 114 26.20 17.31 2.48
CA ASN A 114 26.85 16.39 1.55
C ASN A 114 26.80 14.93 2.04
N ASN A 115 26.99 14.72 3.35
CA ASN A 115 26.91 13.40 3.97
C ASN A 115 25.47 12.86 3.92
N PHE A 116 24.48 13.67 4.31
CA PHE A 116 23.07 13.26 4.22
C PHE A 116 22.65 12.94 2.79
N ASN A 117 23.01 13.79 1.82
CA ASN A 117 22.64 13.58 0.42
C ASN A 117 23.24 12.29 -0.15
N LYS A 118 24.45 11.93 0.28
CA LYS A 118 25.06 10.63 -0.05
C LYS A 118 24.24 9.48 0.53
N LEU A 119 23.91 9.52 1.83
CA LEU A 119 23.08 8.50 2.46
C LEU A 119 21.73 8.35 1.74
N LYS A 120 21.07 9.47 1.44
CA LYS A 120 19.80 9.50 0.73
C LYS A 120 19.89 8.90 -0.67
N GLY A 121 20.98 9.15 -1.39
CA GLY A 121 21.24 8.58 -2.73
C GLY A 121 21.56 7.08 -2.70
N ASP A 122 22.14 6.57 -1.61
CA ASP A 122 22.54 5.18 -1.47
C ASP A 122 21.35 4.23 -1.15
N ILE A 123 20.19 4.76 -0.75
CA ILE A 123 18.96 3.97 -0.52
C ILE A 123 18.21 3.77 -1.84
N ASN A 124 18.09 2.51 -2.29
CA ASN A 124 17.30 2.19 -3.46
C ASN A 124 15.79 2.24 -3.16
N LYS A 125 15.16 3.38 -3.50
CA LYS A 125 13.71 3.62 -3.35
C LYS A 125 12.85 2.53 -4.01
N ALA A 126 13.20 2.10 -5.22
CA ALA A 126 12.43 1.09 -5.94
C ALA A 126 12.41 -0.24 -5.17
N LYS A 127 13.57 -0.69 -4.66
CA LYS A 127 13.67 -1.90 -3.84
C LYS A 127 12.89 -1.78 -2.52
N LEU A 128 12.93 -0.61 -1.88
CA LEU A 128 12.10 -0.35 -0.70
C LEU A 128 10.61 -0.50 -1.02
N CYS A 129 10.14 0.10 -2.12
CA CYS A 129 8.76 -0.05 -2.58
C CYS A 129 8.42 -1.53 -2.90
N GLU A 130 9.31 -2.30 -3.52
CA GLU A 130 9.09 -3.74 -3.75
C GLU A 130 8.93 -4.54 -2.45
N ILE A 131 9.74 -4.25 -1.43
CA ILE A 131 9.61 -4.87 -0.11
C ILE A 131 8.25 -4.52 0.52
N LEU A 132 7.86 -3.23 0.48
CA LEU A 132 6.59 -2.76 1.02
C LEU A 132 5.38 -3.34 0.28
N LYS A 133 5.42 -3.39 -1.06
CA LYS A 133 4.42 -4.06 -1.90
C LYS A 133 4.24 -5.51 -1.49
N THR A 134 5.35 -6.24 -1.35
CA THR A 134 5.34 -7.66 -0.99
C THR A 134 4.75 -7.87 0.41
N LYS A 135 5.19 -7.07 1.40
CA LYS A 135 4.66 -7.15 2.77
C LYS A 135 3.16 -6.84 2.83
N ALA A 136 2.72 -5.75 2.18
CA ALA A 136 1.32 -5.35 2.13
C ALA A 136 0.45 -6.41 1.43
N LYS A 137 0.91 -6.92 0.29
CA LYS A 137 0.22 -8.00 -0.45
C LYS A 137 0.05 -9.25 0.42
N ASN A 138 1.13 -9.73 1.04
CA ASN A 138 1.11 -10.96 1.82
C ASN A 138 0.27 -10.82 3.10
N PHE A 139 0.36 -9.69 3.79
CA PHE A 139 -0.43 -9.42 4.99
C PHE A 139 -1.92 -9.27 4.65
N GLY A 140 -2.24 -8.51 3.60
CA GLY A 140 -3.62 -8.36 3.12
C GLY A 140 -4.25 -9.69 2.72
N GLU A 141 -3.53 -10.55 1.99
CA GLU A 141 -4.03 -11.86 1.60
C GLU A 141 -4.23 -12.80 2.80
N LYS A 142 -3.32 -12.75 3.79
CA LYS A 142 -3.49 -13.51 5.03
C LYS A 142 -4.76 -13.09 5.78
N CYS A 143 -4.91 -11.79 6.04
CA CYS A 143 -6.10 -11.27 6.71
C CYS A 143 -7.39 -11.55 5.94
N PHE A 144 -7.37 -11.44 4.61
CA PHE A 144 -8.51 -11.79 3.77
C PHE A 144 -8.90 -13.27 3.93
N SER A 145 -7.92 -14.17 3.87
CA SER A 145 -8.14 -15.61 4.06
C SER A 145 -8.65 -15.95 5.47
N ASP A 146 -8.05 -15.36 6.51
CA ASP A 146 -8.48 -15.56 7.90
C ASP A 146 -9.92 -15.03 8.10
N GLY A 147 -10.24 -13.88 7.51
CA GLY A 147 -11.59 -13.30 7.51
C GLY A 147 -12.63 -14.20 6.86
N ILE A 148 -12.31 -14.85 5.73
CA ILE A 148 -13.17 -15.89 5.13
C ILE A 148 -13.35 -17.06 6.11
N GLY A 149 -12.28 -17.50 6.78
CA GLY A 149 -12.36 -18.55 7.80
C GLY A 149 -13.29 -18.19 8.95
N ASN A 150 -13.25 -16.94 9.43
CA ASN A 150 -14.15 -16.45 10.46
C ASN A 150 -15.62 -16.45 10.00
N ILE A 151 -15.91 -16.04 8.75
CA ILE A 151 -17.27 -16.09 8.18
C ILE A 151 -17.79 -17.53 8.18
N LEU A 152 -16.96 -18.52 7.83
CA LEU A 152 -17.37 -19.94 7.83
C LEU A 152 -17.70 -20.47 9.24
N ASN A 153 -17.12 -19.84 10.27
CA ASN A 153 -17.38 -20.16 11.68
C ASN A 153 -18.49 -19.29 12.29
N ASN A 154 -19.23 -18.52 11.47
CA ASN A 154 -20.23 -17.55 11.92
C ASN A 154 -19.69 -16.48 12.89
N ASP A 155 -18.39 -16.19 12.85
CA ASP A 155 -17.74 -15.14 13.64
C ASP A 155 -17.58 -13.86 12.81
N LEU A 156 -18.68 -13.15 12.62
CA LEU A 156 -18.72 -11.93 11.80
C LEU A 156 -17.88 -10.78 12.38
N ILE A 157 -17.72 -10.71 13.70
CA ILE A 157 -16.95 -9.65 14.36
C ILE A 157 -15.47 -9.82 14.06
N SER A 158 -14.91 -11.01 14.28
CA SER A 158 -13.50 -11.28 13.93
C SER A 158 -13.28 -11.17 12.43
N ALA A 159 -14.24 -11.60 11.61
CA ALA A 159 -14.19 -11.40 10.17
C ALA A 159 -14.05 -9.90 9.84
N ALA A 160 -14.91 -9.03 10.37
CA ALA A 160 -14.88 -7.60 10.12
C ALA A 160 -13.51 -6.98 10.44
N PHE A 161 -12.91 -7.33 11.57
CA PHE A 161 -11.56 -6.87 11.93
C PHE A 161 -10.46 -7.41 11.00
N ASN A 162 -10.62 -8.60 10.44
CA ASN A 162 -9.70 -9.13 9.42
C ASN A 162 -9.87 -8.41 8.07
N PHE A 163 -11.11 -8.08 7.68
CA PHE A 163 -11.38 -7.25 6.50
C PHE A 163 -10.89 -5.81 6.71
N GLU A 164 -10.92 -5.26 7.92
CA GLU A 164 -10.32 -3.95 8.25
C GLU A 164 -8.81 -3.93 7.97
N ARG A 165 -8.09 -4.96 8.39
CA ARG A 165 -6.67 -5.10 8.08
C ARG A 165 -6.43 -5.28 6.59
N THR A 166 -7.34 -5.97 5.90
CA THR A 166 -7.27 -6.18 4.45
C THR A 166 -7.42 -4.88 3.67
N VAL A 167 -8.41 -4.04 3.98
CA VAL A 167 -8.60 -2.75 3.26
C VAL A 167 -7.43 -1.80 3.46
N ASN A 168 -6.84 -1.80 4.64
CA ASN A 168 -5.64 -1.02 4.93
C ASN A 168 -4.42 -1.54 4.16
N SER A 169 -4.25 -2.85 4.10
CA SER A 169 -3.20 -3.50 3.30
C SER A 169 -3.37 -3.25 1.80
N ALA A 170 -4.62 -3.18 1.32
CA ALA A 170 -4.94 -2.83 -0.06
C ALA A 170 -4.39 -1.44 -0.41
N MET A 171 -4.66 -0.45 0.43
CA MET A 171 -4.18 0.91 0.24
C MET A 171 -2.65 1.01 0.36
N ASP A 172 -2.03 0.30 1.30
CA ASP A 172 -0.57 0.25 1.45
C ASP A 172 0.09 -0.36 0.20
N TYR A 173 -0.52 -1.41 -0.37
CA TYR A 173 -0.05 -2.03 -1.60
C TYR A 173 -0.14 -1.07 -2.81
N ILE A 174 -1.27 -0.35 -2.94
CA ILE A 174 -1.45 0.65 -4.00
C ILE A 174 -0.46 1.81 -3.87
N LEU A 175 -0.25 2.31 -2.65
CA LEU A 175 0.69 3.39 -2.36
C LEU A 175 2.12 2.98 -2.69
N ALA A 176 2.56 1.80 -2.24
CA ALA A 176 3.88 1.27 -2.58
C ALA A 176 4.06 1.06 -4.09
N SER A 177 3.01 0.62 -4.80
CA SER A 177 2.98 0.51 -6.27
C SER A 177 2.98 1.84 -7.00
N SER A 178 2.81 2.94 -6.26
CA SER A 178 2.87 4.32 -6.74
C SER A 178 4.07 5.06 -6.14
N GLU A 179 5.12 4.30 -5.79
CA GLU A 179 6.39 4.77 -5.24
C GLU A 179 6.32 5.53 -3.91
N ASN A 180 5.24 5.37 -3.15
CA ASN A 180 5.19 5.85 -1.78
C ASN A 180 5.95 4.87 -0.86
N THR A 181 6.73 5.40 0.08
CA THR A 181 7.56 4.59 0.99
C THR A 181 7.10 4.66 2.45
N SER A 182 6.00 5.37 2.75
CA SER A 182 5.51 5.50 4.11
C SER A 182 5.06 4.15 4.67
N THR A 183 5.50 3.87 5.90
CA THR A 183 5.07 2.70 6.67
C THR A 183 3.97 3.01 7.68
N LEU A 184 3.59 4.29 7.84
CA LEU A 184 2.71 4.74 8.90
C LEU A 184 1.23 4.74 8.49
N ILE A 185 0.45 3.91 9.20
CA ILE A 185 -1.01 3.78 9.07
C ILE A 185 -1.71 5.14 9.17
N LYS A 186 -1.34 5.95 10.17
CA LYS A 186 -2.00 7.24 10.45
C LYS A 186 -1.99 8.18 9.25
N TRP A 187 -0.93 8.18 8.43
CA TRP A 187 -0.76 9.09 7.28
C TRP A 187 -1.22 8.50 5.95
N ARG A 188 -1.83 7.31 5.95
CA ARG A 188 -2.24 6.64 4.72
C ARG A 188 -3.20 7.47 3.87
N TYR A 189 -4.21 8.09 4.48
CA TYR A 189 -5.12 8.98 3.76
C TYR A 189 -4.41 10.20 3.18
N GLN A 190 -3.54 10.84 3.98
CA GLN A 190 -2.80 12.01 3.51
C GLN A 190 -1.82 11.67 2.37
N ASN A 191 -1.20 10.49 2.42
CA ASN A 191 -0.39 9.97 1.34
C ASN A 191 -1.23 9.66 0.09
N ALA A 192 -2.42 9.07 0.23
CA ALA A 192 -3.35 8.85 -0.89
C ALA A 192 -3.74 10.19 -1.55
N MET A 193 -4.05 11.20 -0.74
CA MET A 193 -4.34 12.56 -1.21
C MET A 193 -3.18 13.18 -1.98
N LYS A 194 -1.95 13.03 -1.49
CA LYS A 194 -0.74 13.56 -2.13
C LYS A 194 -0.41 12.85 -3.45
N VAL A 195 -0.61 11.54 -3.52
CA VAL A 195 -0.27 10.72 -4.68
C VAL A 195 -1.35 10.77 -5.77
N PHE A 196 -2.63 10.69 -5.38
CA PHE A 196 -3.74 10.54 -6.33
C PHE A 196 -4.66 11.75 -6.38
N GLY A 197 -4.77 12.53 -5.30
CA GLY A 197 -5.77 13.58 -5.14
C GLY A 197 -7.06 13.09 -4.49
N LYS A 198 -7.91 14.06 -4.08
CA LYS A 198 -9.15 13.83 -3.33
C LYS A 198 -10.21 13.07 -4.13
N ASP A 199 -10.45 13.54 -5.34
CA ASP A 199 -11.54 13.06 -6.18
C ASP A 199 -11.15 11.82 -7.00
N HIS A 200 -9.89 11.37 -6.87
CA HIS A 200 -9.44 10.16 -7.53
C HIS A 200 -10.21 8.93 -7.00
N PRO A 201 -10.61 8.00 -7.89
CA PRO A 201 -11.36 6.82 -7.49
C PRO A 201 -10.70 6.03 -6.36
N ILE A 202 -9.38 5.78 -6.42
CA ILE A 202 -8.63 5.09 -5.36
C ILE A 202 -8.89 5.72 -3.98
N THR A 203 -8.66 7.04 -3.84
CA THR A 203 -8.81 7.76 -2.57
C THR A 203 -10.25 7.76 -2.08
N SER A 204 -11.19 8.08 -2.97
CA SER A 204 -12.60 8.20 -2.60
C SER A 204 -13.24 6.85 -2.24
N ILE A 205 -12.84 5.77 -2.91
CA ILE A 205 -13.29 4.41 -2.63
C ILE A 205 -12.78 3.93 -1.29
N TYR A 206 -11.49 4.13 -1.01
CA TYR A 206 -10.89 3.77 0.27
C TYR A 206 -11.65 4.42 1.43
N LEU A 207 -11.88 5.74 1.35
CA LEU A 207 -12.65 6.47 2.38
C LEU A 207 -14.08 5.96 2.53
N MET A 208 -14.78 5.74 1.41
CA MET A 208 -16.15 5.24 1.42
C MET A 208 -16.22 3.89 2.13
N ILE A 209 -15.29 2.97 1.87
CA ILE A 209 -15.27 1.65 2.51
C ILE A 209 -14.91 1.77 3.99
N CYS A 210 -13.89 2.55 4.36
CA CYS A 210 -13.52 2.77 5.76
C CYS A 210 -14.68 3.35 6.58
N SER A 211 -15.50 4.24 6.00
CA SER A 211 -16.67 4.82 6.70
C SER A 211 -17.79 3.83 7.00
N LYS A 212 -17.78 2.64 6.40
CA LYS A 212 -18.77 1.59 6.61
C LYS A 212 -18.40 0.61 7.74
N PHE A 213 -17.21 0.71 8.33
CA PHE A 213 -16.77 -0.23 9.36
C PHE A 213 -17.77 -0.28 10.51
N ASN A 214 -18.40 -1.44 10.69
CA ASN A 214 -19.40 -1.70 11.71
C ASN A 214 -19.27 -3.15 12.16
N VAL A 215 -19.37 -3.39 13.47
CA VAL A 215 -19.29 -4.73 14.08
C VAL A 215 -20.47 -5.02 14.99
N ILE A 216 -21.43 -4.10 15.08
CA ILE A 216 -22.60 -4.21 15.96
C ILE A 216 -23.84 -4.65 15.17
N ASN A 217 -23.91 -4.30 13.88
CA ASN A 217 -25.05 -4.63 13.02
C ASN A 217 -24.61 -5.58 11.90
N ASP A 218 -25.07 -6.83 11.94
CA ASP A 218 -24.67 -7.87 10.98
C ASP A 218 -24.87 -7.49 9.52
N ILE A 219 -25.97 -6.81 9.18
CA ILE A 219 -26.24 -6.37 7.80
C ILE A 219 -25.17 -5.39 7.32
N LEU A 220 -24.85 -4.38 8.16
CA LEU A 220 -23.81 -3.41 7.86
C LEU A 220 -22.41 -4.04 7.87
N THR A 221 -22.16 -5.00 8.77
CA THR A 221 -20.93 -5.78 8.83
C THR A 221 -20.72 -6.55 7.52
N ILE A 222 -21.76 -7.21 7.01
CA ILE A 222 -21.72 -7.96 5.75
C ILE A 222 -21.51 -7.02 4.57
N ASP A 223 -22.19 -5.87 4.51
CA ASP A 223 -21.97 -4.88 3.45
C ASP A 223 -20.52 -4.35 3.44
N TYR A 224 -19.97 -4.08 4.62
CA TYR A 224 -18.57 -3.69 4.78
C TYR A 224 -17.62 -4.77 4.26
N ILE A 225 -17.77 -6.02 4.73
CA ILE A 225 -16.96 -7.17 4.31
C ILE A 225 -16.98 -7.34 2.79
N ASN A 226 -18.17 -7.30 2.18
CA ASN A 226 -18.33 -7.43 0.73
C ASN A 226 -17.64 -6.28 -0.02
N SER A 227 -17.73 -5.06 0.51
CA SER A 227 -17.08 -3.89 -0.08
C SER A 227 -15.55 -4.03 -0.02
N VAL A 228 -14.99 -4.49 1.10
CA VAL A 228 -13.56 -4.75 1.24
C VAL A 228 -13.11 -5.84 0.27
N ALA A 229 -13.87 -6.94 0.15
CA ALA A 229 -13.50 -8.04 -0.73
C ALA A 229 -13.38 -7.61 -2.20
N LYS A 230 -14.33 -6.79 -2.67
CA LYS A 230 -14.27 -6.18 -4.00
C LYS A 230 -13.05 -5.24 -4.14
N MET A 231 -12.76 -4.43 -3.13
CA MET A 231 -11.58 -3.57 -3.15
C MET A 231 -10.28 -4.38 -3.17
N TRP A 232 -10.19 -5.49 -2.44
CA TRP A 232 -9.02 -6.36 -2.46
C TRP A 232 -8.80 -6.98 -3.83
N GLN A 233 -9.86 -7.54 -4.45
CA GLN A 233 -9.82 -8.05 -5.82
C GLN A 233 -9.38 -6.98 -6.82
N LEU A 234 -9.97 -5.78 -6.76
CA LEU A 234 -9.60 -4.65 -7.62
C LEU A 234 -8.15 -4.21 -7.42
N THR A 235 -7.67 -4.20 -6.18
CA THR A 235 -6.29 -3.84 -5.85
C THR A 235 -5.29 -4.83 -6.44
N LEU A 236 -5.58 -6.13 -6.31
CA LEU A 236 -4.77 -7.19 -6.90
C LEU A 236 -4.74 -7.09 -8.43
N ASP A 237 -5.90 -6.87 -9.06
CA ASP A 237 -5.99 -6.66 -10.51
C ASP A 237 -5.16 -5.45 -10.95
N TYR A 238 -5.28 -4.32 -10.25
CA TYR A 238 -4.57 -3.08 -10.56
C TYR A 238 -3.06 -3.20 -10.42
N CYS A 239 -2.57 -3.61 -9.24
CA CYS A 239 -1.15 -3.67 -8.98
C CYS A 239 -0.46 -4.81 -9.77
N GLN A 240 -1.02 -6.02 -9.76
CA GLN A 240 -0.40 -7.16 -10.44
C GLN A 240 -0.58 -7.07 -11.97
N GLY A 241 -1.72 -6.57 -12.46
CA GLY A 241 -1.93 -6.37 -13.90
C GLY A 241 -0.94 -5.37 -14.49
N LYS A 242 -0.64 -4.30 -13.74
CA LYS A 242 0.41 -3.35 -14.09
C LYS A 242 1.79 -3.99 -14.06
N ASP A 243 2.13 -4.71 -12.98
CA ASP A 243 3.46 -5.33 -12.80
C ASP A 243 3.74 -6.43 -13.85
N ILE A 244 2.73 -7.20 -14.27
CA ILE A 244 2.92 -8.37 -15.15
C ILE A 244 2.74 -8.01 -16.63
N PHE A 245 1.76 -7.17 -16.97
CA PHE A 245 1.41 -6.89 -18.37
C PHE A 245 1.48 -5.43 -18.76
N SER A 246 1.88 -4.53 -17.84
CA SER A 246 1.70 -3.08 -18.03
C SER A 246 0.25 -2.72 -18.40
N TYR A 247 -0.71 -3.55 -17.98
CA TYR A 247 -2.12 -3.36 -18.27
C TYR A 247 -2.71 -2.36 -17.28
N ASN A 248 -3.37 -1.32 -17.80
CA ASN A 248 -3.94 -0.28 -16.96
C ASN A 248 -5.38 -0.65 -16.57
N VAL A 249 -5.54 -1.29 -15.42
CA VAL A 249 -6.85 -1.58 -14.86
C VAL A 249 -7.50 -0.29 -14.36
N SER A 250 -8.68 0.02 -14.89
CA SER A 250 -9.46 1.16 -14.41
C SER A 250 -9.98 0.93 -12.99
N PHE A 251 -9.76 1.91 -12.12
CA PHE A 251 -10.29 1.94 -10.77
C PHE A 251 -11.61 2.73 -10.80
N THR A 252 -12.76 2.07 -10.71
CA THR A 252 -14.07 2.73 -10.76
C THR A 252 -14.91 2.42 -9.53
N LYS A 253 -15.77 3.35 -9.11
CA LYS A 253 -16.70 3.15 -7.98
C LYS A 253 -17.72 2.04 -8.25
N LYS A 254 -17.93 1.68 -9.51
CA LYS A 254 -18.90 0.64 -9.87
C LYS A 254 -18.34 -0.77 -9.65
N ARG A 255 -17.02 -0.97 -9.73
CA ARG A 255 -16.35 -2.23 -9.35
C ARG A 255 -16.55 -2.64 -7.90
N ILE A 256 -16.90 -1.67 -7.04
CA ILE A 256 -17.20 -1.90 -5.62
C ILE A 256 -18.70 -1.75 -5.29
N ALA A 257 -19.52 -1.22 -6.20
CA ALA A 257 -20.95 -1.03 -5.99
C ALA A 257 -21.65 -2.38 -5.79
N ASN A 258 -22.77 -2.39 -5.07
CA ASN A 258 -23.57 -3.60 -4.92
C ASN A 258 -24.35 -3.85 -6.21
N THR A 259 -24.32 -5.11 -6.65
CA THR A 259 -24.95 -5.59 -7.88
C THR A 259 -26.47 -5.40 -7.89
N SER A 260 -27.09 -5.16 -6.74
CA SER A 260 -28.51 -4.82 -6.60
C SER A 260 -28.92 -3.49 -7.23
N ASP A 261 -27.96 -2.59 -7.52
CA ASP A 261 -28.23 -1.27 -8.10
C ASP A 261 -28.14 -1.26 -9.64
N ILE A 262 -27.76 -2.39 -10.25
CA ILE A 262 -27.71 -2.53 -11.71
C ILE A 262 -29.11 -2.97 -12.16
N LEU A 263 -29.90 -2.02 -12.66
CA LEU A 263 -31.20 -2.26 -13.28
C LEU A 263 -31.04 -3.25 -14.45
N LEU A 264 -31.33 -4.53 -14.20
CA LEU A 264 -31.34 -5.60 -15.20
C LEU A 264 -32.62 -5.51 -16.05
N SER A 265 -32.68 -4.54 -16.96
CA SER A 265 -33.82 -4.42 -17.88
C SER A 265 -33.69 -5.22 -19.17
N ASP A 266 -32.51 -5.77 -19.48
CA ASP A 266 -32.29 -6.54 -20.71
C ASP A 266 -31.55 -7.86 -20.45
N LYS A 267 -32.21 -9.00 -20.76
CA LYS A 267 -31.64 -10.34 -20.57
C LYS A 267 -30.47 -10.62 -21.51
N ASN A 268 -30.39 -9.92 -22.65
CA ASN A 268 -29.34 -10.12 -23.65
C ASN A 268 -28.13 -9.19 -23.47
N ASN A 269 -28.19 -8.28 -22.49
CA ASN A 269 -27.16 -7.26 -22.29
C ASN A 269 -26.73 -7.19 -20.81
N LYS A 270 -26.54 -8.36 -20.20
CA LYS A 270 -26.11 -8.45 -18.80
C LYS A 270 -24.60 -8.21 -18.68
N PRO A 271 -24.16 -7.44 -17.67
CA PRO A 271 -22.74 -7.32 -17.38
C PRO A 271 -22.22 -8.65 -16.84
N ILE A 272 -20.98 -8.99 -17.21
CA ILE A 272 -20.25 -10.11 -16.63
C ILE A 272 -19.69 -9.67 -15.28
N ILE A 273 -20.09 -10.32 -14.19
CA ILE A 273 -19.73 -9.90 -12.84
C ILE A 273 -18.77 -10.90 -12.21
N LYS A 274 -17.63 -10.42 -11.71
CA LYS A 274 -16.74 -11.22 -10.89
C LYS A 274 -17.38 -11.57 -9.55
N ASN A 275 -17.30 -12.84 -9.20
CA ASN A 275 -17.58 -13.28 -7.84
C ASN A 275 -16.56 -12.66 -6.87
N LEU A 276 -17.05 -11.95 -5.86
CA LEU A 276 -16.23 -11.16 -4.94
C LEU A 276 -15.26 -12.00 -4.09
N TRP A 277 -15.50 -13.31 -3.96
CA TRP A 277 -14.64 -14.23 -3.22
C TRP A 277 -13.50 -14.80 -4.06
N TYR A 278 -13.53 -14.57 -5.38
CA TYR A 278 -12.54 -15.07 -6.32
C TYR A 278 -11.47 -14.02 -6.56
N ARG A 279 -10.23 -14.42 -6.76
CA ARG A 279 -9.12 -13.52 -7.09
C ARG A 279 -7.99 -14.28 -7.74
N VAL A 280 -7.15 -13.59 -8.51
CA VAL A 280 -5.93 -14.17 -9.07
C VAL A 280 -4.73 -13.71 -8.24
N LEU A 281 -3.91 -14.66 -7.80
CA LEU A 281 -2.66 -14.38 -7.09
C LEU A 281 -1.47 -14.85 -7.91
N CYS A 282 -0.46 -13.99 -8.06
CA CYS A 282 0.85 -14.42 -8.52
C CYS A 282 1.66 -14.98 -7.33
N LYS A 283 2.02 -16.27 -7.38
CA LYS A 283 2.84 -17.00 -6.41
C LYS A 283 3.91 -17.80 -7.15
N ASP A 284 5.18 -17.63 -6.77
CA ASP A 284 6.32 -18.36 -7.37
C ASP A 284 6.33 -18.32 -8.91
N GLY A 285 6.00 -17.17 -9.48
CA GLY A 285 5.92 -16.96 -10.94
C GLY A 285 4.68 -17.54 -11.62
N LYS A 286 3.74 -18.13 -10.87
CA LYS A 286 2.51 -18.74 -11.38
C LYS A 286 1.29 -17.90 -11.04
N LEU A 287 0.37 -17.78 -11.99
CA LEU A 287 -0.93 -17.14 -11.80
C LEU A 287 -1.93 -18.20 -11.34
N ILE A 288 -2.51 -18.03 -10.16
CA ILE A 288 -3.42 -19.02 -9.57
C ILE A 288 -4.76 -18.35 -9.31
N LEU A 289 -5.84 -18.96 -9.80
CA LEU A 289 -7.21 -18.59 -9.43
C LEU A 289 -7.53 -19.16 -8.04
N PHE A 290 -7.89 -18.27 -7.12
CA PHE A 290 -8.26 -18.59 -5.76
C PHE A 290 -9.72 -18.25 -5.50
N ALA A 291 -10.41 -19.13 -4.78
CA ALA A 291 -11.63 -18.82 -4.05
C ALA A 291 -11.34 -18.95 -2.54
N LYS A 292 -12.03 -19.85 -1.82
CA LYS A 292 -11.64 -20.24 -0.44
C LYS A 292 -10.29 -20.97 -0.37
N LYS A 293 -9.89 -21.59 -1.49
CA LYS A 293 -8.62 -22.29 -1.67
C LYS A 293 -8.12 -22.06 -3.11
N ALA A 294 -6.89 -22.46 -3.39
CA ALA A 294 -6.38 -22.54 -4.76
C ALA A 294 -7.29 -23.47 -5.58
N LEU A 295 -7.71 -23.02 -6.77
CA LEU A 295 -8.55 -23.80 -7.68
C LEU A 295 -7.71 -24.38 -8.82
N CYS A 296 -7.06 -23.52 -9.59
CA CYS A 296 -6.23 -23.90 -10.72
C CYS A 296 -5.16 -22.84 -11.02
N GLU A 297 -4.09 -23.28 -11.66
CA GLU A 297 -3.15 -22.39 -12.35
C GLU A 297 -3.80 -21.90 -13.65
N ILE A 298 -3.70 -20.62 -13.93
CA ILE A 298 -4.19 -19.99 -15.16
C ILE A 298 -3.02 -19.42 -15.95
N ASN A 299 -3.14 -19.36 -17.27
CA ASN A 299 -2.11 -18.79 -18.12
C ASN A 299 -2.28 -17.26 -18.28
N SER A 300 -1.36 -16.66 -19.04
CA SER A 300 -1.37 -15.22 -19.32
C SER A 300 -2.66 -14.74 -19.99
N ASP A 301 -3.21 -15.52 -20.92
CA ASP A 301 -4.38 -15.12 -21.70
C ASP A 301 -5.65 -15.14 -20.84
N ALA A 302 -5.83 -16.21 -20.05
CA ALA A 302 -6.88 -16.29 -19.04
C ALA A 302 -6.82 -15.12 -18.05
N TYR A 303 -5.61 -14.71 -17.64
CA TYR A 303 -5.47 -13.57 -16.73
C TYR A 303 -5.78 -12.24 -17.42
N LYS A 304 -5.44 -12.05 -18.71
CA LYS A 304 -5.90 -10.87 -19.47
C LYS A 304 -7.43 -10.81 -19.55
N VAL A 305 -8.09 -11.95 -19.83
CA VAL A 305 -9.56 -12.04 -19.77
C VAL A 305 -10.08 -11.61 -18.40
N TRP A 306 -9.48 -12.13 -17.32
CA TRP A 306 -9.83 -11.73 -15.97
C TRP A 306 -9.68 -10.22 -15.75
N LEU A 307 -8.57 -9.59 -16.17
CA LEU A 307 -8.30 -8.17 -15.94
C LEU A 307 -9.27 -7.22 -16.66
N VAL A 308 -9.77 -7.60 -17.84
CA VAL A 308 -10.70 -6.78 -18.65
C VAL A 308 -12.09 -6.68 -18.02
N ILE A 309 -12.50 -7.68 -17.23
CA ILE A 309 -13.80 -7.71 -16.57
C ILE A 309 -13.85 -6.70 -15.43
N ASP A 310 -14.72 -5.70 -15.57
CA ASP A 310 -14.92 -4.58 -14.65
C ASP A 310 -16.31 -4.55 -14.01
N ASN A 311 -17.08 -5.64 -14.12
CA ASN A 311 -18.44 -5.78 -13.60
C ASN A 311 -19.46 -4.81 -14.22
N GLU A 312 -19.11 -4.13 -15.31
CA GLU A 312 -20.00 -3.24 -16.07
C GLU A 312 -20.15 -3.68 -17.52
N LYS A 313 -19.07 -4.21 -18.09
CA LYS A 313 -19.06 -4.64 -19.48
C LYS A 313 -19.84 -5.93 -19.70
N THR A 314 -20.51 -5.95 -20.82
CA THR A 314 -21.13 -7.13 -21.43
C THR A 314 -20.07 -8.04 -22.03
N GLU A 315 -20.44 -9.29 -22.35
CA GLU A 315 -19.57 -10.23 -23.04
C GLU A 315 -19.00 -9.63 -24.34
N PHE A 316 -19.86 -8.99 -25.14
CA PHE A 316 -19.46 -8.36 -26.40
C PHE A 316 -18.39 -7.27 -26.22
N GLU A 317 -18.56 -6.41 -25.22
CA GLU A 317 -17.59 -5.35 -24.90
C GLU A 317 -16.25 -5.93 -24.42
N ILE A 318 -16.30 -6.96 -23.56
CA ILE A 318 -15.11 -7.67 -23.08
C ILE A 318 -14.34 -8.31 -24.24
N VAL A 319 -15.02 -9.06 -25.10
CA VAL A 319 -14.40 -9.71 -26.28
C VAL A 319 -13.81 -8.67 -27.23
N SER A 320 -14.50 -7.56 -27.45
CA SER A 320 -14.02 -6.45 -28.29
C SER A 320 -12.74 -5.80 -27.72
N GLU A 321 -12.65 -5.61 -26.41
CA GLU A 321 -11.44 -5.08 -25.74
C GLU A 321 -10.30 -6.09 -25.77
N LEU A 322 -10.58 -7.36 -25.52
CA LEU A 322 -9.62 -8.47 -25.56
C LEU A 322 -8.97 -8.62 -26.93
N LYS A 323 -9.73 -8.41 -28.01
CA LYS A 323 -9.20 -8.41 -29.37
C LYS A 323 -8.14 -7.33 -29.60
N LYS A 324 -8.28 -6.16 -28.98
CA LYS A 324 -7.30 -5.06 -29.08
C LYS A 324 -5.97 -5.40 -28.41
N ILE A 325 -5.98 -6.33 -27.44
CA ILE A 325 -4.79 -6.80 -26.71
C ILE A 325 -4.33 -8.20 -27.15
N GLY A 326 -4.77 -8.64 -28.34
CA GLY A 326 -4.26 -9.83 -29.03
C GLY A 326 -4.90 -11.16 -28.61
N ILE A 327 -6.03 -11.14 -27.89
CA ILE A 327 -6.77 -12.36 -27.54
C ILE A 327 -7.84 -12.64 -28.59
N THR A 328 -7.87 -13.87 -29.11
CA THR A 328 -8.88 -14.28 -30.11
C THR A 328 -10.26 -14.39 -29.48
N ASN A 329 -11.32 -14.23 -30.28
CA ASN A 329 -12.70 -14.41 -29.80
C ASN A 329 -12.92 -15.81 -29.23
N GLU A 330 -12.33 -16.83 -29.86
CA GLU A 330 -12.41 -18.23 -29.39
C GLU A 330 -11.80 -18.38 -27.99
N ASN A 331 -10.58 -17.85 -27.78
CA ASN A 331 -9.93 -17.89 -26.47
C ASN A 331 -10.69 -17.06 -25.42
N ALA A 332 -11.17 -15.88 -25.79
CA ALA A 332 -11.95 -15.02 -24.90
C ALA A 332 -13.20 -15.76 -24.39
N ASN A 333 -13.99 -16.32 -25.31
CA ASN A 333 -15.22 -17.03 -24.98
C ASN A 333 -14.93 -18.31 -24.18
N PHE A 334 -13.89 -19.06 -24.56
CA PHE A 334 -13.46 -20.25 -23.80
C PHE A 334 -13.16 -19.91 -22.34
N TYR A 335 -12.35 -18.88 -22.07
CA TYR A 335 -11.99 -18.52 -20.70
C TYR A 335 -13.16 -17.92 -19.91
N LEU A 336 -14.04 -17.14 -20.55
CA LEU A 336 -15.27 -16.65 -19.91
C LEU A 336 -16.14 -17.83 -19.45
N SER A 337 -16.42 -18.78 -20.36
CA SER A 337 -17.19 -19.99 -20.02
C SER A 337 -16.51 -20.83 -18.94
N GLU A 338 -15.18 -20.96 -18.95
CA GLU A 338 -14.46 -21.69 -17.90
C GLU A 338 -14.54 -20.99 -16.54
N PHE A 339 -14.44 -19.65 -16.50
CA PHE A 339 -14.61 -18.91 -15.26
C PHE A 339 -16.05 -18.99 -14.73
N GLU A 340 -17.07 -18.96 -15.59
CA GLU A 340 -18.47 -19.21 -15.22
C GLU A 340 -18.67 -20.62 -14.66
N ARG A 341 -18.13 -21.64 -15.34
CA ARG A 341 -18.17 -23.04 -14.89
C ARG A 341 -17.54 -23.23 -13.50
N LEU A 342 -16.50 -22.46 -13.20
CA LEU A 342 -15.83 -22.45 -11.89
C LEU A 342 -16.55 -21.61 -10.82
N GLY A 343 -17.63 -20.91 -11.17
CA GLY A 343 -18.37 -19.99 -10.31
C GLY A 343 -17.65 -18.67 -10.02
N ALA A 344 -16.61 -18.36 -10.80
CA ALA A 344 -15.81 -17.15 -10.67
C ALA A 344 -16.49 -15.94 -11.31
N LEU A 345 -17.42 -16.16 -12.23
CA LEU A 345 -18.27 -15.16 -12.87
C LEU A 345 -19.74 -15.48 -12.65
N ALA A 346 -20.58 -14.45 -12.69
CA ALA A 346 -22.04 -14.51 -12.57
C ALA A 346 -22.73 -13.60 -13.60
#